data_AF-A0A389MA21-F1
#
_entry.id   AF-A0A389MA21-F1
#
_cell.length_a   1.000
_cell.length_b   1.000
_cell.length_c   1.000
_cell.angle_alpha   90.00
_cell.angle_beta   90.00
_cell.angle_gamma   90.00
#
_symmetry.space_group_name_H-M   'P 1'
#
loop_
_entity.id
_entity.type
_entity.pdbx_description
1 polymer ?
#
loop_
_entity_poly.entity_id
_entity_poly.type
_entity_poly.pdbx_seq_one_letter_code
_entity_poly.pdbx_strand_id
1 'polypeptide(L)'
;MDLAVTSAQAAAATLAHAHRHNDFSAASLADYRQQLEHSTLWPLMEQYRHLPATLLNSPHWFSRYPQLSSDFLHDLFHVGAQPSVPLRHLLWRYARKAGLWQLLKDLRKGTRSL
;
A
#
# COMPACT_ATOMS: atom_id res chain seq x y z
N MET A 1 3.25 -13.26 -1.31
CA MET A 1 3.92 -14.59 -1.30
C MET A 1 5.34 -14.45 -0.80
N ASP A 2 6.12 -13.51 -1.32
CA ASP A 2 7.54 -13.31 -0.95
C ASP A 2 7.77 -13.07 0.54
N LEU A 3 6.89 -12.31 1.22
CA LEU A 3 7.01 -12.07 2.66
C LEU A 3 6.98 -13.36 3.50
N ALA A 4 6.09 -14.30 3.14
CA ALA A 4 5.97 -15.57 3.86
C ALA A 4 7.16 -16.50 3.59
N VAL A 5 7.74 -16.44 2.39
CA VAL A 5 8.94 -17.20 2.04
C VAL A 5 10.14 -16.67 2.83
N THR A 6 10.34 -15.34 2.87
CA THR A 6 11.42 -14.73 3.64
C THR A 6 11.29 -15.00 5.14
N SER A 7 10.07 -14.95 5.70
CA SER A 7 9.86 -15.30 7.11
C SER A 7 10.15 -16.78 7.38
N ALA A 8 9.75 -17.68 6.49
CA ALA A 8 10.02 -19.11 6.61
C ALA A 8 11.53 -19.40 6.53
N GLN A 9 12.27 -18.69 5.68
CA GLN A 9 13.73 -18.79 5.58
C GLN A 9 14.41 -18.38 6.90
N ALA A 10 14.01 -17.26 7.49
CA ALA A 10 14.51 -16.83 8.80
C ALA A 10 14.15 -17.85 9.92
N ALA A 11 12.93 -18.39 9.90
CA ALA A 11 12.52 -19.41 10.88
C ALA A 11 13.35 -20.69 10.73
N ALA A 12 13.56 -21.16 9.51
CA ALA A 12 14.36 -22.35 9.23
C ALA A 12 15.83 -22.17 9.64
N ALA A 13 16.42 -21.00 9.37
CA ALA A 13 17.78 -20.68 9.78
C ALA A 13 17.93 -20.64 11.32
N THR A 14 16.96 -20.06 12.02
CA THR A 14 16.93 -20.05 13.49
C THR A 14 16.79 -21.45 14.07
N LEU A 15 15.90 -22.28 13.53
CA LEU A 15 15.73 -23.66 13.97
C LEU A 15 16.97 -24.52 13.69
N ALA A 16 17.64 -24.31 12.54
CA ALA A 16 18.90 -24.99 12.23
C ALA A 16 20.04 -24.56 13.16
N HIS A 17 20.04 -23.32 13.65
CA HIS A 17 20.98 -22.86 14.67
C HIS A 17 20.68 -23.49 16.04
N ALA A 18 19.44 -23.40 16.51
CA ALA A 18 18.96 -24.01 17.76
C ALA A 18 19.25 -25.52 17.81
N HIS A 19 18.98 -26.24 16.72
CA HIS A 19 19.24 -27.67 16.61
C HIS A 19 20.74 -28.02 16.68
N ARG A 20 21.62 -27.20 16.09
CA ARG A 20 23.08 -27.40 16.17
C ARG A 20 23.62 -27.20 17.59
N HIS A 21 23.04 -26.29 18.34
CA HIS A 21 23.40 -26.00 19.72
C HIS A 21 22.59 -26.81 20.76
N ASN A 22 21.61 -27.60 20.29
CA ASN A 22 20.63 -28.32 21.10
C ASN A 22 19.94 -27.41 22.15
N ASP A 23 19.75 -26.14 21.81
CA ASP A 23 19.17 -25.12 22.67
C ASP A 23 17.94 -24.52 21.99
N PHE A 24 16.76 -24.85 22.50
CA PHE A 24 15.47 -24.33 22.05
C PHE A 24 14.88 -23.35 23.07
N SER A 25 15.72 -22.77 23.94
CA SER A 25 15.31 -21.74 24.88
C SER A 25 14.78 -20.51 24.15
N ALA A 26 14.01 -19.69 24.89
CA ALA A 26 13.52 -18.41 24.38
C ALA A 26 14.66 -17.48 23.94
N ALA A 27 15.86 -17.63 24.50
CA ALA A 27 17.04 -16.88 24.09
C ALA A 27 17.52 -17.30 22.69
N SER A 28 17.69 -18.61 22.44
CA SER A 28 18.11 -19.08 21.11
C SER A 28 17.04 -18.84 20.03
N LEU A 29 15.76 -18.82 20.38
CA LEU A 29 14.69 -18.51 19.43
C LEU A 29 14.52 -17.00 19.18
N ALA A 30 15.08 -16.14 20.03
CA ALA A 30 15.07 -14.69 19.82
C ALA A 30 15.86 -14.28 18.57
N ASP A 31 16.83 -15.10 18.14
CA ASP A 31 17.59 -14.93 16.90
C ASP A 31 16.69 -14.83 15.66
N TYR A 32 15.49 -15.43 15.68
CA TYR A 32 14.51 -15.30 14.60
C TYR A 32 14.14 -13.84 14.35
N ARG A 33 13.92 -13.09 15.44
CA ARG A 33 13.57 -11.69 15.34
C ARG A 33 14.72 -10.88 14.76
N GLN A 34 15.94 -11.13 15.19
CA GLN A 34 17.12 -10.48 14.64
C GLN A 34 17.28 -10.79 13.14
N GLN A 35 17.10 -12.05 12.74
CA GLN A 35 17.14 -12.44 11.32
C GLN A 35 16.03 -11.79 10.50
N LEU A 36 14.85 -11.59 11.08
CA LEU A 36 13.79 -10.82 10.45
C LEU A 36 14.19 -9.36 10.26
N GLU A 37 14.72 -8.72 11.31
CA GLU A 37 15.16 -7.32 11.30
C GLU A 37 16.29 -7.08 10.28
N HIS A 38 17.16 -8.07 10.05
CA HIS A 38 18.20 -8.03 9.01
C HIS A 38 17.70 -8.40 7.60
N SER A 39 16.50 -8.94 7.48
CA SER A 39 15.93 -9.30 6.18
C SER A 39 15.34 -8.10 5.45
N THR A 40 15.17 -8.22 4.13
CA THR A 40 14.49 -7.21 3.30
C THR A 40 13.02 -6.99 3.67
N LEU A 41 12.43 -7.89 4.47
CA LEU A 41 11.04 -7.84 4.89
C LEU A 41 10.79 -6.79 5.99
N TRP A 42 11.74 -6.58 6.91
CA TRP A 42 11.53 -5.67 8.04
C TRP A 42 11.33 -4.21 7.63
N PRO A 43 12.18 -3.62 6.75
CA PRO A 43 11.97 -2.26 6.29
C PRO A 43 10.63 -2.07 5.57
N LEU A 44 10.19 -3.07 4.80
CA LEU A 44 8.89 -3.06 4.11
C LEU A 44 7.73 -3.07 5.09
N MET A 45 7.80 -3.93 6.12
CA MET A 45 6.77 -3.97 7.16
C MET A 45 6.71 -2.66 7.94
N GLU A 46 7.84 -2.04 8.25
CA GLU A 46 7.88 -0.74 8.93
C GLU A 46 7.33 0.39 8.06
N GLN A 47 7.71 0.44 6.78
CA GLN A 47 7.24 1.46 5.85
C GLN A 47 5.72 1.40 5.71
N TYR A 48 5.16 0.21 5.51
CA TYR A 48 3.73 0.04 5.24
C TYR A 48 2.86 -0.20 6.47
N ARG A 49 3.40 -0.19 7.69
CA ARG A 49 2.63 -0.51 8.91
C ARG A 49 1.38 0.34 9.14
N HIS A 50 1.40 1.60 8.70
CA HIS A 50 0.29 2.53 8.87
C HIS A 50 -0.68 2.52 7.70
N LEU A 51 -0.26 1.98 6.56
CA LEU A 51 -1.00 2.05 5.31
C LEU A 51 -2.37 1.33 5.39
N PRO A 52 -2.50 0.13 5.98
CA PRO A 52 -3.80 -0.51 6.18
C PRO A 52 -4.73 0.34 7.05
N ALA A 53 -4.21 0.91 8.15
CA ALA A 53 -5.01 1.75 9.03
C ALA A 53 -5.47 3.04 8.32
N THR A 54 -4.62 3.66 7.50
CA THR A 54 -5.01 4.87 6.76
C THR A 54 -5.99 4.60 5.63
N LEU A 55 -5.82 3.49 4.90
CA LEU A 55 -6.70 3.12 3.79
C LEU A 55 -8.05 2.63 4.28
N LEU A 56 -8.10 1.74 5.29
CA LEU A 56 -9.35 1.21 5.85
C LEU A 56 -10.21 2.32 6.48
N ASN A 57 -9.59 3.37 7.03
CA ASN A 57 -10.30 4.50 7.63
C ASN A 57 -10.87 5.49 6.60
N SER A 58 -10.60 5.33 5.30
CA SER A 58 -11.17 6.19 4.26
C SER A 58 -11.78 5.35 3.14
N PRO A 59 -13.10 5.05 3.23
CA PRO A 59 -13.84 4.28 2.22
C PRO A 59 -13.76 4.87 0.81
N HIS A 60 -13.42 6.16 0.71
CA HIS A 60 -13.28 6.89 -0.54
C HIS A 60 -12.16 6.34 -1.46
N TRP A 61 -11.09 5.74 -0.89
CA TRP A 61 -10.02 5.09 -1.65
C TRP A 61 -10.49 3.89 -2.47
N PHE A 62 -11.46 3.15 -1.95
CA PHE A 62 -11.93 1.90 -2.57
C PHE A 62 -13.19 2.09 -3.43
N SER A 63 -13.90 3.20 -3.28
CA SER A 63 -15.18 3.44 -3.96
C SER A 63 -15.11 4.67 -4.86
N ARG A 64 -14.87 5.83 -4.26
CA ARG A 64 -15.04 7.12 -4.91
C ARG A 64 -13.96 7.43 -5.93
N TYR A 65 -12.69 7.20 -5.62
CA TYR A 65 -11.60 7.47 -6.56
C TYR A 65 -11.59 6.53 -7.76
N PRO A 66 -11.80 5.21 -7.61
CA PRO A 66 -11.95 4.32 -8.76
C PRO A 66 -13.12 4.73 -9.67
N GLN A 67 -14.28 5.05 -9.09
CA GLN A 67 -15.44 5.50 -9.88
C GLN A 67 -15.15 6.81 -10.62
N LEU A 68 -14.54 7.80 -9.95
CA LEU A 68 -14.14 9.06 -10.58
C LEU A 68 -13.15 8.86 -11.73
N SER A 69 -12.21 7.92 -11.58
CA SER A 69 -11.25 7.59 -12.66
C SER A 69 -11.93 6.91 -13.84
N SER A 70 -12.89 6.00 -13.57
CA SER A 70 -13.68 5.33 -14.59
C SER A 70 -14.53 6.32 -15.37
N ASP A 71 -15.24 7.21 -14.68
CA ASP A 71 -16.08 8.23 -15.31
C ASP A 71 -15.23 9.22 -16.13
N PHE A 72 -14.06 9.62 -15.62
CA PHE A 72 -13.11 10.47 -16.34
C PHE A 72 -12.58 9.80 -17.60
N LEU A 73 -12.14 8.54 -17.51
CA LEU A 73 -11.63 7.78 -18.67
C LEU A 73 -12.75 7.52 -19.68
N HIS A 74 -13.97 7.22 -19.22
CA HIS A 74 -15.13 7.07 -20.09
C HIS A 74 -15.36 8.36 -20.88
N ASP A 75 -15.48 9.50 -20.20
CA ASP A 75 -15.69 10.80 -20.88
C ASP A 75 -14.52 11.20 -21.79
N LEU A 76 -13.29 10.80 -21.45
CA LEU A 76 -12.09 11.09 -22.23
C LEU A 76 -12.06 10.30 -23.55
N PHE A 77 -12.44 9.03 -23.51
CA PHE A 77 -12.42 8.12 -24.66
C PHE A 77 -13.77 7.98 -25.36
N HIS A 78 -14.82 8.64 -24.86
CA HIS A 78 -16.13 8.65 -25.50
C HIS A 78 -16.11 9.51 -26.77
N VAL A 79 -15.93 8.84 -27.91
CA VAL A 79 -16.03 9.45 -29.25
C VAL A 79 -17.52 9.54 -29.64
N GLY A 80 -18.19 10.60 -29.19
CA GLY A 80 -19.57 10.94 -29.58
C GLY A 80 -19.63 11.96 -30.72
N ALA A 81 -20.83 12.22 -31.24
CA ALA A 81 -21.07 13.22 -32.31
C ALA A 81 -20.91 14.69 -31.85
N GLN A 82 -20.56 14.93 -30.59
CA GLN A 82 -20.36 16.27 -30.03
C GLN A 82 -18.89 16.71 -30.18
N PRO A 83 -18.62 18.01 -30.38
CA PRO A 83 -17.26 18.53 -30.53
C PRO A 83 -16.41 18.18 -29.30
N SER A 84 -15.18 17.74 -29.55
CA SER A 84 -14.22 17.33 -28.51
C SER A 84 -14.07 18.42 -27.45
N VAL A 85 -14.52 18.14 -26.22
CA VAL A 85 -14.39 19.08 -25.10
C VAL A 85 -12.91 19.17 -24.72
N PRO A 86 -12.36 20.38 -24.48
CA PRO A 86 -10.96 20.51 -24.09
C PRO A 86 -10.68 19.77 -22.79
N LEU A 87 -9.58 19.01 -22.74
CA LEU A 87 -9.14 18.22 -21.57
C LEU A 87 -9.19 18.99 -20.26
N ARG A 88 -8.80 20.27 -20.28
CA ARG A 88 -8.83 21.16 -19.11
C ARG A 88 -10.22 21.33 -18.49
N HIS A 89 -11.28 21.37 -19.31
CA HIS A 89 -12.66 21.49 -18.81
C HIS A 89 -13.13 20.17 -18.18
N LEU A 90 -12.72 19.03 -18.76
CA LEU A 90 -13.00 17.71 -18.22
C LEU A 90 -12.32 17.55 -16.85
N LEU A 91 -11.01 17.83 -16.78
CA LEU A 91 -10.24 17.82 -15.53
C LEU A 91 -10.86 18.72 -14.47
N TRP A 92 -11.26 19.94 -14.84
CA TRP A 92 -11.90 20.87 -13.90
C TRP A 92 -13.25 20.36 -13.38
N ARG A 93 -14.08 19.77 -14.24
CA ARG A 93 -15.37 19.16 -13.87
C ARG A 93 -15.18 18.03 -12.86
N TYR A 94 -14.22 17.14 -13.11
CA TYR A 94 -13.92 16.01 -12.24
C TYR A 94 -13.23 16.43 -10.93
N ALA A 95 -12.31 17.40 -10.97
CA ALA A 95 -11.67 17.95 -9.78
C ALA A 95 -12.69 18.59 -8.82
N ARG A 96 -13.71 19.28 -9.38
CA ARG A 96 -14.78 19.87 -8.59
C ARG A 96 -15.74 18.82 -8.00
N LYS A 97 -16.05 17.75 -8.74
CA LYS A 97 -16.83 16.58 -8.25
C LYS A 97 -16.09 15.78 -7.17
N ALA A 98 -14.77 15.66 -7.28
CA ALA A 98 -13.93 14.97 -6.31
C ALA A 98 -13.81 15.73 -4.98
N GLY A 99 -13.98 17.06 -5.00
CA GLY A 99 -13.78 17.91 -3.85
C GLY A 99 -12.30 18.21 -3.63
N LEU A 100 -11.84 19.36 -4.14
CA LEU A 100 -10.44 19.81 -4.10
C LEU A 100 -9.82 19.72 -2.70
N TRP A 101 -10.60 20.00 -1.65
CA TRP A 101 -10.18 19.89 -0.25
C TRP A 101 -9.95 18.45 0.22
N GLN A 102 -10.77 17.50 -0.25
CA GLN A 102 -10.60 16.08 0.09
C GLN A 102 -9.44 15.48 -0.68
N LEU A 103 -9.29 15.82 -1.97
CA LEU A 103 -8.09 15.48 -2.75
C LEU A 103 -6.81 15.97 -2.08
N LEU A 104 -6.75 17.23 -1.64
CA LEU A 104 -5.56 17.80 -1.01
C LEU A 104 -5.25 17.14 0.36
N LYS A 105 -6.29 16.85 1.15
CA LYS A 105 -6.17 16.18 2.46
C LYS A 105 -5.71 14.73 2.29
N ASP A 106 -6.21 14.05 1.27
CA ASP A 106 -5.87 12.67 0.94
C ASP A 106 -4.46 12.58 0.34
N LEU A 107 -4.05 13.54 -0.49
CA LEU A 107 -2.67 13.65 -1.00
C LEU A 107 -1.67 13.81 0.14
N ARG A 108 -1.96 14.70 1.11
CA ARG A 108 -1.11 14.94 2.29
C ARG A 108 -1.06 13.73 3.24
N LYS A 109 -2.15 12.97 3.34
CA LYS A 109 -2.17 11.73 4.15
C LYS A 109 -1.41 10.60 3.45
N GLY A 110 -1.55 10.46 2.14
CA GLY A 110 -0.85 9.47 1.32
C GLY A 110 0.66 9.66 1.31
N THR A 111 1.14 10.90 1.21
CA THR A 111 2.58 11.20 1.30
C THR A 111 3.18 11.02 2.69
N ARG A 112 2.36 11.00 3.75
CA ARG A 112 2.80 10.68 5.11
C ARG A 112 2.80 9.17 5.41
N SER A 113 2.19 8.36 4.56
CA SER A 113 2.10 6.90 4.71
C SER A 113 3.05 6.12 3.79
N LEU A 114 3.83 6.83 2.96
CA LEU A 114 4.86 6.28 2.07
C LEU A 114 6.24 6.64 2.60
#